data_AF-A0A9E0UP38-F1
#
_entry.id   AF-A0A9E0UP38-F1
#
_cell.length_a   1.000
_cell.length_b   1.000
_cell.length_c   1.000
_cell.angle_alpha   90.00
_cell.angle_beta   90.00
_cell.angle_gamma   90.00
#
_symmetry.space_group_name_H-M   'P 1'
#
loop_
_entity.id
_entity.type
_entity.pdbx_description
1 polymer ?
#
loop_
_entity_poly.entity_id
_entity_poly.type
_entity_poly.pdbx_seq_one_letter_code
_entity_poly.pdbx_strand_id
1 'polypeptide(L)' 'RDAGLPLAERPIPSEGLRSADEIWLSSSTREVLPVTRLDGGPVGSGAPGPVWRRMNSLYQAYKERIRRGAA' A
#
# COMPACT_ATOMS: atom_id res chain seq x y z
N ARG A 1 6.69 -6.39 -8.23
CA ARG A 1 8.11 -6.07 -8.48
C ARG A 1 8.28 -5.36 -9.82
N ASP A 2 7.47 -5.73 -10.81
CA ASP A 2 7.49 -5.23 -12.19
C ASP A 2 7.29 -3.71 -12.36
N ALA A 3 6.67 -3.05 -11.38
CA ALA A 3 6.42 -1.61 -11.41
C ALA A 3 7.64 -0.74 -11.04
N GLY A 4 8.79 -1.34 -10.71
CA GLY A 4 10.02 -0.60 -10.37
C GLY A 4 9.93 0.22 -9.10
N LEU A 5 9.00 -0.10 -8.20
CA LEU A 5 8.94 0.52 -6.87
C LEU A 5 10.08 -0.02 -6.01
N PRO A 6 10.82 0.85 -5.28
CA PRO A 6 11.81 0.39 -4.29
C PRO A 6 11.17 -0.59 -3.31
N LEU A 7 11.84 -1.71 -3.07
CA LEU A 7 11.35 -2.80 -2.24
C LEU A 7 12.46 -3.25 -1.29
N ALA A 8 12.13 -3.31 0.01
CA ALA A 8 12.94 -3.95 1.01
C ALA A 8 12.04 -4.78 1.93
N GLU A 9 12.41 -6.02 2.17
CA GLU A 9 11.77 -6.89 3.14
C GLU A 9 12.69 -7.02 4.34
N ARG A 10 12.25 -6.50 5.48
CA ARG A 10 13.03 -6.47 6.72
C ARG A 10 12.10 -6.26 7.91
N PRO A 11 12.56 -6.56 9.14
CA PRO A 11 11.90 -6.07 10.33
C PRO A 11 11.74 -4.54 10.28
N ILE A 12 10.54 -4.08 10.59
CA ILE A 12 10.22 -2.66 10.71
C ILE A 12 10.05 -2.36 12.21
N PRO A 13 10.94 -1.55 12.82
CA PRO A 13 10.76 -1.14 14.21
C PRO A 13 9.52 -0.26 14.34
N SER A 14 8.90 -0.25 15.52
CA SER A 14 7.70 0.55 15.81
C SER A 14 7.89 2.04 15.51
N GLU A 15 9.05 2.59 15.82
CA GLU A 15 9.40 3.98 15.48
C GLU A 15 9.33 4.25 13.97
N GLY A 16 9.80 3.29 13.17
CA GLY A 16 9.73 3.40 11.71
C GLY A 16 8.31 3.40 11.15
N LEU A 17 7.34 2.81 11.87
CA LEU A 17 5.92 2.93 11.51
C LEU A 17 5.37 4.32 11.88
N ARG A 18 5.74 4.85 13.05
CA ARG A 18 5.28 6.18 13.51
C ARG A 18 5.78 7.30 12.62
N SER A 19 6.98 7.16 12.06
CA SER A 19 7.60 8.13 11.15
C SER A 19 7.30 7.88 9.67
N ALA A 20 6.45 6.90 9.33
CA ALA A 20 6.19 6.56 7.93
C ALA A 20 5.31 7.62 7.24
N ASP A 21 5.66 7.97 6.01
CA ASP A 21 4.84 8.84 5.15
C ASP A 21 3.51 8.15 4.77
N GLU A 22 3.55 6.83 4.59
CA GLU A 22 2.39 6.01 4.24
C GLU A 22 2.50 4.62 4.91
N ILE A 23 1.36 4.07 5.36
CA ILE A 23 1.23 2.70 5.89
C ILE A 23 0.04 2.05 5.22
N TRP A 24 0.18 0.82 4.72
CA TRP A 24 -0.93 0.08 4.10
C TRP A 24 -1.05 -1.34 4.65
N LEU A 25 -2.22 -1.91 4.49
CA LEU A 25 -2.49 -3.32 4.72
C LEU A 25 -2.86 -4.00 3.41
N SER A 26 -2.50 -5.27 3.29
CA SER A 26 -2.99 -6.12 2.19
C SER A 26 -3.80 -7.29 2.73
N SER A 27 -4.97 -7.57 2.16
CA SER A 27 -5.72 -8.79 2.47
C SER A 27 -6.52 -9.28 1.27
N SER A 28 -6.89 -10.56 1.25
CA SER A 28 -7.67 -11.15 0.15
C SER A 28 -9.03 -10.49 -0.04
N THR A 29 -9.65 -10.00 1.04
CA THR A 29 -11.00 -9.42 1.01
C THR A 29 -11.00 -7.90 0.87
N ARG A 30 -9.91 -7.23 1.23
CA ARG A 30 -9.84 -5.77 1.23
C ARG A 30 -8.72 -5.20 0.36
N GLU A 31 -8.00 -6.05 -0.36
CA GLU A 31 -7.04 -5.65 -1.38
C GLU A 31 -5.91 -4.83 -0.78
N VAL A 32 -5.60 -3.64 -1.31
CA VAL A 32 -4.59 -2.72 -0.76
C VAL A 32 -5.28 -1.57 -0.05
N LEU A 33 -5.22 -1.54 1.28
CA LEU A 33 -5.90 -0.54 2.11
C LEU A 33 -4.95 0.50 2.68
N PRO A 34 -5.26 1.80 2.61
CA PRO A 34 -4.46 2.82 3.26
C PRO A 34 -4.80 2.89 4.74
N VAL A 35 -3.78 3.01 5.59
CA VAL A 35 -3.89 3.34 7.01
C VAL A 35 -3.55 4.82 7.16
N THR A 36 -4.56 5.64 7.44
CA THR A 36 -4.39 7.10 7.58
C THR A 36 -4.22 7.56 9.02
N ARG A 37 -4.46 6.67 9.99
CA ARG A 37 -4.24 6.94 11.42
C ARG A 37 -3.57 5.77 12.10
N LEU A 38 -2.59 6.06 12.95
CA LEU A 38 -1.87 5.11 13.80
C LEU A 38 -1.83 5.67 15.22
N ASP A 39 -2.25 4.88 16.20
CA ASP A 39 -2.30 5.26 17.62
C ASP A 39 -2.99 6.61 17.88
N GLY A 40 -4.10 6.86 17.15
CA GLY A 40 -4.88 8.09 17.25
C GLY A 40 -4.32 9.30 16.49
N GLY A 41 -3.05 9.27 16.06
CA GLY A 41 -2.42 10.31 15.24
C GLY A 41 -2.57 10.07 13.73
N PRO A 42 -2.33 11.09 12.87
CA PRO A 42 -2.28 10.91 11.43
C PRO A 42 -1.00 10.16 11.00
N VAL A 43 -1.11 9.32 9.97
CA VAL A 43 0.05 8.79 9.23
C VAL A 43 0.36 9.77 8.09
N GLY A 44 1.58 10.30 8.03
CA GLY A 44 1.95 11.35 7.09
C GLY A 44 0.96 12.52 7.13
N SER A 45 0.29 12.79 6.00
CA SER A 45 -0.71 13.86 5.89
C SER A 45 -2.12 13.46 6.40
N GLY A 46 -2.32 12.25 6.92
CA GLY A 46 -3.63 11.72 7.30
C GLY A 46 -4.53 11.36 6.11
N ALA A 47 -3.98 11.28 4.90
CA ALA A 47 -4.68 10.92 3.67
C ALA A 47 -3.90 9.85 2.89
N PRO A 48 -4.54 9.06 2.01
CA PRO A 48 -3.82 8.12 1.17
C PRO A 48 -2.76 8.83 0.31
N GLY A 49 -1.53 8.33 0.34
CA GLY A 49 -0.40 8.98 -0.33
C GLY A 49 -0.22 8.55 -1.80
N PRO A 50 0.77 9.15 -2.50
CA PRO A 50 1.02 8.89 -3.91
C PRO A 50 1.46 7.45 -4.20
N VAL A 51 2.23 6.81 -3.31
CA VAL A 51 2.71 5.45 -3.57
C VAL A 51 1.54 4.47 -3.40
N TRP A 52 0.64 4.71 -2.44
CA TRP A 52 -0.57 3.90 -2.28
C TRP A 52 -1.44 3.96 -3.52
N ARG A 53 -1.71 5.18 -4.01
CA ARG A 53 -2.54 5.39 -5.21
C ARG A 53 -1.98 4.63 -6.39
N ARG A 54 -0.66 4.72 -6.61
CA ARG A 54 0.03 3.99 -7.68
C ARG A 54 -0.12 2.47 -7.50
N MET A 55 0.10 1.95 -6.30
CA MET A 55 -0.03 0.52 -6.03
C MET A 55 -1.46 0.01 -6.21
N ASN A 56 -2.46 0.75 -5.72
CA ASN A 56 -3.86 0.41 -5.89
C ASN A 56 -4.25 0.37 -7.39
N SER A 57 -3.87 1.39 -8.17
CA SER A 57 -4.13 1.40 -9.62
C SER A 57 -3.50 0.20 -10.34
N LEU A 58 -2.25 -0.14 -10.01
CA LEU A 58 -1.58 -1.33 -10.56
C LEU A 58 -2.31 -2.62 -10.20
N TYR A 59 -2.76 -2.74 -8.95
CA TYR A 59 -3.47 -3.91 -8.48
C TYR A 59 -4.85 -4.08 -9.15
N GLN A 60 -5.60 -2.98 -9.35
CA GLN A 60 -6.86 -3.03 -10.08
C GLN A 60 -6.64 -3.44 -11.55
N ALA A 61 -5.66 -2.86 -12.23
CA ALA A 61 -5.32 -3.22 -13.60
C ALA A 61 -4.94 -4.71 -13.72
N TYR A 62 -4.16 -5.23 -12.76
CA TYR A 62 -3.84 -6.65 -12.69
C TYR A 62 -5.08 -7.52 -12.52
N LYS A 63 -5.96 -7.20 -11.57
CA LYS A 63 -7.22 -7.94 -11.35
C LYS A 63 -8.10 -7.98 -12.59
N GLU A 64 -8.21 -6.87 -13.30
CA GLU A 64 -8.97 -6.82 -14.54
C GLU A 64 -8.35 -7.68 -15.64
N ARG A 65 -7.03 -7.66 -15.78
CA ARG A 65 -6.30 -8.52 -16.72
C ARG A 65 -6.55 -10.00 -16.44
N ILE A 66 -6.48 -10.40 -15.17
CA ILE A 66 -6.81 -11.78 -14.75
C ILE A 66 -8.28 -12.12 -15.03
N ARG A 67 -9.21 -11.22 -14.71
CA ARG A 67 -10.66 -11.42 -14.97
C ARG A 67 -10.96 -11.61 -16.46
N ARG A 68 -10.21 -10.96 -17.34
CA ARG A 68 -10.31 -11.07 -18.80
C ARG A 68 -9.60 -12.30 -19.37
N GLY A 69 -9.02 -13.18 -18.55
CA GLY A 69 -8.34 -14.40 -18.97
C GLY A 69 -6.96 -14.17 -19.59
N ALA A 70 -6.40 -12.97 -19.47
CA ALA A 70 -5.10 -12.61 -20.03
C ALA A 70 -4.00 -12.74 -18.96
N ALA A 71 -3.79 -13.94 -18.40
CA ALA A 71 -2.77 -14.16 -17.37
C ALA A 71 -1.46 -14.66 -17.98
#